data_AF-A0A1W0D6S9-F1
#
_entry.id   AF-A0A1W0D6S9-F1
#
_cell.length_a   1.000
_cell.length_b   1.000
_cell.length_c   1.000
_cell.angle_alpha   90.00
_cell.angle_beta   90.00
_cell.angle_gamma   90.00
#
_symmetry.space_group_name_H-M   'P 1'
#
loop_
_entity.id
_entity.type
_entity.pdbx_description
1 polymer ?
#
loop_
_entity_poly.entity_id
_entity_poly.type
_entity_poly.pdbx_seq_one_letter_code
_entity_poly.pdbx_strand_id
1 'polypeptide(L)'
;MSGTFFPYLMVVLWLMLAMAVAYVYWRVLRLETKRDSLTTMYLDQQQQQISAMQRDMSRLLSRMEQQAHGDVGLSPYNQAIEMIRQGLTASEVASRCGISRSEAELIVSLYRNSPTS
;
A
#
# COMPACT_ATOMS: atom_id res chain seq x y z
N MET A 1 10.35 -42.84 68.35
CA MET A 1 9.19 -42.98 67.44
C MET A 1 8.95 -41.68 66.66
N SER A 2 9.93 -41.21 65.88
CA SER A 2 9.87 -39.92 65.16
C SER A 2 10.31 -39.99 63.68
N GLY A 3 10.79 -41.15 63.20
CA GLY A 3 11.36 -41.30 61.85
C GLY A 3 10.35 -41.28 60.69
N THR A 4 9.06 -41.51 60.96
CA THR A 4 8.03 -41.55 59.92
C THR A 4 7.38 -40.19 59.64
N PHE A 5 7.49 -39.20 60.53
CA PHE A 5 6.85 -37.88 60.33
C PHE A 5 7.57 -37.03 59.28
N PHE A 6 8.89 -37.14 59.18
CA PHE A 6 9.71 -36.39 58.24
C PHE A 6 9.38 -36.66 56.75
N PRO A 7 9.27 -37.93 56.29
CA PRO A 7 8.89 -38.20 54.89
C PRO A 7 7.45 -37.78 54.57
N TYR A 8 6.52 -37.87 55.52
CA TYR A 8 5.14 -37.41 55.31
C TYR A 8 5.07 -35.89 55.12
N LEU A 9 5.81 -35.11 55.91
CA LEU A 9 5.89 -33.66 55.73
C LEU A 9 6.45 -33.28 54.35
N MET A 10 7.48 -33.97 53.88
CA MET A 10 8.04 -33.75 52.54
C MET A 10 7.01 -34.02 51.43
N VAL A 11 6.24 -35.11 51.54
CA VAL A 11 5.19 -35.45 50.56
C VAL A 11 4.08 -34.41 50.53
N VAL A 12 3.62 -33.94 51.70
CA VAL A 12 2.59 -32.89 51.77
C VAL A 12 3.08 -31.58 51.17
N LEU A 13 4.35 -31.22 51.42
CA LEU A 13 4.96 -30.02 50.86
C LEU A 13 5.06 -30.12 49.33
N TRP A 14 5.46 -31.29 48.80
CA TRP A 14 5.49 -31.56 47.36
C TRP A 14 4.10 -31.50 46.71
N LEU A 15 3.08 -32.04 47.37
CA LEU A 15 1.70 -31.98 46.88
C LEU A 15 1.15 -30.54 46.86
N MET A 16 1.43 -29.77 47.90
CA MET A 16 1.06 -28.35 47.95
C MET A 16 1.76 -27.55 46.85
N LEU A 17 3.05 -27.83 46.61
CA LEU A 17 3.81 -27.17 45.56
C LEU A 17 3.30 -27.55 44.18
N ALA A 18 3.02 -28.83 43.94
CA ALA A 18 2.44 -29.32 42.68
C ALA A 18 1.05 -28.71 42.43
N MET A 19 0.21 -28.63 43.46
CA MET A 19 -1.12 -28.00 43.36
C MET A 19 -1.00 -26.50 43.08
N ALA A 20 -0.07 -25.79 43.74
CA ALA A 20 0.18 -24.38 43.48
C ALA A 20 0.68 -24.13 42.05
N VAL A 21 1.61 -24.97 41.56
CA VAL A 21 2.10 -24.90 40.17
C VAL A 21 0.97 -25.17 39.19
N ALA A 22 0.17 -26.22 39.41
CA ALA A 22 -0.98 -26.53 38.55
C ALA A 22 -2.01 -25.38 38.55
N TYR A 23 -2.26 -24.77 39.70
CA TYR A 23 -3.16 -23.62 39.83
C TYR A 23 -2.64 -22.40 39.05
N VAL A 24 -1.34 -22.08 39.18
CA VAL A 24 -0.72 -21.00 38.43
C VAL A 24 -0.74 -21.30 36.93
N TYR A 25 -0.42 -22.53 36.53
CA TYR A 25 -0.44 -22.96 35.13
C TYR A 25 -1.85 -22.84 34.55
N TRP A 26 -2.87 -23.28 35.28
CA TRP A 26 -4.27 -23.16 34.87
C TRP A 26 -4.72 -21.70 34.78
N ARG A 27 -4.24 -20.85 35.70
CA ARG A 27 -4.49 -19.41 35.68
C ARG A 27 -3.84 -18.73 34.47
N VAL A 28 -2.59 -19.08 34.15
CA VAL A 28 -1.84 -18.54 33.01
C VAL A 28 -2.48 -18.97 31.70
N LEU A 29 -2.84 -20.25 31.53
CA LEU A 29 -3.57 -20.72 30.35
C LEU A 29 -4.88 -19.95 30.14
N ARG A 30 -5.62 -19.70 31.23
CA ARG A 30 -6.86 -18.89 31.17
C ARG A 30 -6.62 -17.45 30.70
N LEU A 31 -5.46 -16.88 31.03
CA LEU A 31 -5.07 -15.53 30.64
C LEU A 31 -4.57 -15.48 29.20
N GLU A 32 -3.84 -16.52 28.76
CA GLU A 32 -3.37 -16.66 27.39
C GLU A 32 -4.53 -16.72 26.40
N THR A 33 -5.56 -17.53 26.67
CA THR A 33 -6.74 -17.59 25.77
C THR A 33 -7.42 -16.24 25.58
N LYS A 34 -7.48 -15.42 26.65
CA LYS A 34 -8.04 -14.06 26.56
C LYS A 34 -7.13 -13.13 25.77
N ARG A 35 -5.81 -13.20 25.99
CA ARG A 35 -4.83 -12.42 25.25
C ARG A 35 -4.87 -12.72 23.76
N ASP A 36 -4.92 -14.00 23.38
CA ASP A 36 -4.90 -14.42 21.99
C ASP A 36 -6.14 -13.95 21.22
N SER A 37 -7.30 -13.90 21.88
CA SER A 37 -8.50 -13.31 21.26
C SER A 37 -8.36 -11.82 20.99
N LEU A 38 -7.68 -11.07 21.86
CA LEU A 38 -7.45 -9.64 21.66
C LEU A 38 -6.41 -9.41 20.57
N THR A 39 -5.28 -10.11 20.61
CA THR A 39 -4.23 -9.96 19.60
C THR A 39 -4.73 -10.32 18.20
N THR A 40 -5.53 -11.38 18.07
CA THR A 40 -6.14 -11.74 16.78
C THR A 40 -7.11 -10.67 16.28
N MET A 41 -7.95 -10.09 17.16
CA MET A 41 -8.83 -8.96 16.78
C MET A 41 -8.04 -7.72 16.35
N TYR A 42 -6.96 -7.36 17.07
CA TYR A 42 -6.11 -6.22 16.71
C TYR A 42 -5.42 -6.42 15.35
N LEU A 43 -4.90 -7.62 15.10
CA LEU A 43 -4.26 -7.96 13.83
C LEU A 43 -5.27 -7.94 12.68
N ASP A 44 -6.46 -8.50 12.87
CA ASP A 44 -7.50 -8.51 11.83
C ASP A 44 -7.96 -7.08 11.49
N GLN A 45 -8.14 -6.23 12.50
CA GLN A 45 -8.47 -4.82 12.28
C GLN A 45 -7.38 -4.09 11.48
N GLN A 46 -6.11 -4.30 11.80
CA GLN A 46 -5.00 -3.70 11.06
C GLN A 46 -4.94 -4.20 9.62
N GLN A 47 -5.14 -5.51 9.42
CA GLN A 47 -5.13 -6.13 8.10
C GLN A 47 -6.28 -5.60 7.22
N GLN A 48 -7.47 -5.39 7.81
CA GLN A 48 -8.59 -4.76 7.12
C GLN A 48 -8.26 -3.32 6.70
N GLN A 49 -7.66 -2.51 7.58
CA GLN A 49 -7.25 -1.14 7.25
C GLN A 49 -6.24 -1.09 6.11
N ILE A 50 -5.22 -1.97 6.14
CA ILE A 50 -4.22 -2.07 5.08
C ILE A 50 -4.88 -2.44 3.74
N SER A 51 -5.79 -3.42 3.75
CA SER A 51 -6.48 -3.84 2.54
C SER A 51 -7.40 -2.76 1.96
N ALA A 52 -8.03 -1.93 2.80
CA ALA A 52 -8.83 -0.80 2.36
C ALA A 52 -7.94 0.27 1.69
N MET A 53 -6.82 0.63 2.33
CA MET A 53 -5.88 1.61 1.79
C MET A 53 -5.22 1.13 0.49
N GLN A 54 -4.85 -0.14 0.40
CA GLN A 54 -4.32 -0.73 -0.83
C GLN A 54 -5.33 -0.69 -1.99
N ARG A 55 -6.62 -0.93 -1.70
CA ARG A 55 -7.70 -0.82 -2.71
C ARG A 55 -7.90 0.62 -3.16
N ASP A 56 -7.80 1.59 -2.25
CA ASP A 56 -7.92 2.99 -2.63
C ASP A 56 -6.72 3.47 -3.44
N MET A 57 -5.50 3.02 -3.12
CA MET A 57 -4.32 3.26 -3.95
C MET A 57 -4.50 2.69 -5.35
N SER A 58 -4.94 1.44 -5.50
CA SER A 58 -5.14 0.86 -6.84
C SER A 58 -6.25 1.56 -7.62
N ARG A 59 -7.31 2.03 -6.95
CA ARG A 59 -8.36 2.87 -7.55
C ARG A 59 -7.84 4.23 -8.00
N LEU A 60 -6.99 4.88 -7.21
CA LEU A 60 -6.38 6.16 -7.58
C LEU A 60 -5.41 5.99 -8.75
N LEU A 61 -4.57 4.95 -8.71
CA LEU A 61 -3.66 4.62 -9.80
C LEU A 61 -4.41 4.33 -11.10
N SER A 62 -5.47 3.52 -11.06
CA SER A 62 -6.29 3.25 -12.25
C SER A 62 -7.01 4.50 -12.76
N ARG A 63 -7.49 5.39 -11.88
CA ARG A 63 -8.02 6.69 -12.31
C ARG A 63 -6.95 7.58 -12.94
N MET A 64 -5.75 7.61 -12.37
CA MET A 64 -4.62 8.33 -12.96
C MET A 64 -4.20 7.71 -14.28
N GLU A 65 -4.24 6.38 -14.44
CA GLU A 65 -3.92 5.70 -15.69
C GLU A 65 -4.99 5.95 -16.75
N GLN A 66 -6.27 5.95 -16.37
CA GLN A 66 -7.39 6.35 -17.24
C GLN A 66 -7.31 7.82 -17.63
N GLN A 67 -6.95 8.70 -16.70
CA GLN A 67 -6.76 10.12 -16.99
C GLN A 67 -5.50 10.36 -17.81
N ALA A 68 -4.41 9.65 -17.54
CA ALA A 68 -3.20 9.68 -18.34
C ALA A 68 -3.45 9.13 -19.75
N HIS A 69 -4.28 8.08 -19.90
CA HIS A 69 -4.71 7.56 -21.21
C HIS A 69 -5.69 8.50 -21.92
N GLY A 70 -6.56 9.20 -21.19
CA GLY A 70 -7.42 10.26 -21.71
C GLY A 70 -6.63 11.53 -22.09
N ASP A 71 -5.47 11.70 -21.47
CA ASP A 71 -4.51 12.79 -21.68
C ASP A 71 -3.22 12.26 -22.36
N VAL A 72 -3.33 11.17 -23.14
CA VAL A 72 -2.29 10.73 -24.10
C VAL A 72 -2.22 11.81 -25.19
N GLY A 73 -1.56 12.90 -24.81
CA GLY A 73 -1.04 13.98 -25.62
C GLY A 73 -0.04 13.52 -26.68
N LEU A 74 0.20 12.23 -26.85
CA LEU A 74 0.96 11.71 -27.99
C LEU A 74 0.18 11.89 -29.31
N SER A 75 -1.16 11.93 -29.30
CA SER A 75 -1.94 12.20 -30.52
C SER A 75 -1.90 13.68 -30.95
N PRO A 76 -2.20 14.68 -30.10
CA PRO A 76 -2.16 16.09 -30.50
C PRO A 76 -0.75 16.59 -30.81
N TYR A 77 0.29 16.11 -30.11
CA TYR A 77 1.68 16.48 -30.45
C TYR A 77 2.14 15.87 -31.77
N ASN A 78 1.87 14.58 -32.02
CA ASN A 78 2.22 13.97 -33.31
C ASN A 78 1.43 14.62 -34.46
N GLN A 79 0.16 14.97 -34.22
CA GLN A 79 -0.65 15.71 -35.18
C GLN A 79 -0.09 17.13 -35.41
N ALA A 80 0.37 17.82 -34.35
CA ALA A 80 1.02 19.11 -34.45
C ALA A 80 2.31 19.03 -35.28
N ILE A 81 3.15 18.02 -35.04
CA ILE A 81 4.40 17.79 -35.78
C ILE A 81 4.11 17.55 -37.27
N GLU A 82 3.09 16.75 -37.59
CA GLU A 82 2.69 16.48 -38.98
C GLU A 82 2.16 17.75 -39.68
N MET A 83 1.33 18.55 -39.00
CA MET A 83 0.86 19.83 -39.54
C MET A 83 1.99 20.85 -39.73
N ILE A 84 2.99 20.87 -38.83
CA ILE A 84 4.18 21.71 -38.97
C ILE A 84 5.02 21.26 -40.17
N ARG A 85 5.17 19.95 -40.39
CA ARG A 85 5.82 19.39 -41.59
C ARG A 85 5.10 19.77 -42.88
N GLN A 86 3.77 19.88 -42.84
CA GLN A 86 2.94 20.38 -43.94
C GLN A 86 3.01 21.91 -44.13
N GLY A 87 3.75 22.63 -43.27
CA GLY A 87 3.99 24.07 -43.39
C GLY A 87 2.94 24.96 -42.71
N LEU A 88 2.08 24.40 -41.85
CA LEU A 88 1.11 25.20 -41.09
C LEU A 88 1.81 26.09 -40.05
N THR A 89 1.21 27.25 -39.75
CA THR A 89 1.74 28.20 -38.77
C THR A 89 1.43 27.75 -37.33
N ALA A 90 2.26 28.16 -36.37
CA ALA A 90 2.10 27.83 -34.94
C ALA A 90 0.71 28.21 -34.39
N SER A 91 0.11 29.31 -34.89
CA SER A 91 -1.22 29.75 -34.49
C SER A 91 -2.33 28.79 -34.93
N GLU A 92 -2.19 28.20 -36.13
CA GLU A 92 -3.16 27.26 -36.68
C GLU A 92 -3.02 25.87 -36.04
N VAL A 93 -1.78 25.49 -35.70
CA VAL A 93 -1.49 24.25 -34.99
C VAL A 93 -2.03 24.30 -33.56
N ALA A 94 -1.86 25.42 -32.86
CA ALA A 94 -2.40 25.63 -31.51
C ALA A 94 -3.93 25.52 -31.48
N SER A 95 -4.62 26.14 -32.45
CA SER A 95 -6.09 26.10 -32.52
C SER A 95 -6.63 24.72 -32.86
N ARG A 96 -5.95 23.97 -33.74
CA ARG A 96 -6.40 22.63 -34.18
C ARG A 96 -6.03 21.49 -33.22
N CYS A 97 -4.86 21.56 -32.58
CA CYS A 97 -4.41 20.54 -31.64
C CYS A 97 -4.83 20.81 -30.18
N GLY A 98 -5.42 21.97 -29.90
CA GLY A 98 -5.84 22.34 -28.54
C GLY A 98 -4.66 22.56 -27.58
N ILE A 99 -3.47 22.83 -28.11
CA ILE A 99 -2.25 23.11 -27.33
C ILE A 99 -2.03 24.61 -27.16
N SER A 100 -1.22 25.00 -26.18
CA SER A 100 -0.98 26.43 -25.94
C SER A 100 -0.18 27.07 -27.09
N ARG A 101 -0.39 28.38 -27.33
CA ARG A 101 0.33 29.09 -28.40
C ARG A 101 1.86 29.05 -28.22
N SER A 102 2.32 29.22 -26.98
CA SER A 102 3.74 29.14 -26.62
C SER A 102 4.35 27.76 -26.87
N GLU A 103 3.57 26.70 -26.67
CA GLU A 103 3.98 25.31 -26.90
C GLU A 103 4.04 24.99 -28.39
N ALA A 104 3.09 25.48 -29.19
CA ALA A 104 3.16 25.38 -30.65
C ALA A 104 4.38 26.12 -31.23
N GLU A 105 4.69 27.33 -30.75
CA GLU A 105 5.88 28.09 -31.17
C GLU A 105 7.19 27.35 -30.81
N LEU A 106 7.25 26.72 -29.64
CA LEU A 106 8.38 25.88 -29.24
C LEU A 106 8.57 24.69 -30.18
N ILE A 107 7.51 23.95 -30.51
CA ILE A 107 7.60 22.79 -31.42
C ILE A 107 8.03 23.22 -32.83
N VAL A 108 7.49 24.32 -33.36
CA VAL A 108 7.89 24.87 -34.67
C VAL A 108 9.37 25.22 -34.68
N SER A 109 9.86 25.91 -33.66
CA SER A 109 11.27 26.30 -33.58
C SER A 109 12.21 25.11 -33.44
N LEU A 110 11.81 24.08 -32.70
CA LEU A 110 12.55 22.83 -32.57
C LEU A 110 12.64 22.13 -33.93
N TYR A 111 11.50 21.79 -34.54
CA TYR A 111 11.44 20.97 -35.77
C TYR A 111 11.88 21.68 -37.05
N ARG A 112 11.79 23.02 -37.12
CA ARG A 112 12.35 23.79 -38.24
C ARG A 112 13.88 23.87 -38.19
N ASN A 113 14.45 23.74 -37.00
CA ASN A 113 15.90 23.78 -36.76
C ASN A 113 16.54 22.39 -36.61
N SER A 114 15.74 21.33 -36.42
CA SER A 114 16.18 19.94 -36.49
C SER A 114 15.64 19.25 -37.74
N PRO A 115 16.18 19.57 -38.94
CA PRO A 115 16.03 18.67 -40.07
C PRO A 115 16.76 17.38 -39.70
N THR A 116 16.01 16.39 -39.22
CA THR A 116 16.49 15.00 -39.11
C THR A 116 16.92 14.57 -40.51
N SER A 117 18.25 14.54 -40.74
CA SER A 117 18.86 13.80 -41.84
C SER A 117 18.92 12.33 -41.51
#